data_AF-A0A350CDX3-F1
#
_entry.id   AF-A0A350CDX3-F1
#
_cell.length_a   1.000
_cell.length_b   1.000
_cell.length_c   1.000
_cell.angle_alpha   90.00
_cell.angle_beta   90.00
_cell.angle_gamma   90.00
#
_symmetry.space_group_name_H-M   'P 1'
#
loop_
_entity.id
_entity.type
_entity.pdbx_description
1 polymer ?
#
loop_
_entity_poly.entity_id
_entity_poly.type
_entity_poly.pdbx_seq_one_letter_code
_entity_poly.pdbx_strand_id
1 'polypeptide(L)' 'LEFFEDQRLELYDLAADPSQQKNLASAEPQRTQLLHARLVAWRQAISARMPEPNMAKGNAKGKGKAADE' A
#
# COMPACT_ATOMS: atom_id res chain seq x y z
N LEU A 1 -2.04 -3.29 -8.59
CA LEU A 1 -2.20 -3.45 -7.13
C LEU A 1 -1.82 -2.15 -6.44
N GLU A 2 -2.47 -1.85 -5.32
CA GLU A 2 -2.19 -0.68 -4.47
C GLU A 2 -1.87 -1.18 -3.06
N PHE A 3 -0.70 -0.82 -2.54
CA PHE A 3 -0.24 -1.16 -1.21
C PHE A 3 -0.28 0.08 -0.32
N PHE A 4 -1.08 0.05 0.75
CA PHE A 4 -1.31 1.22 1.60
C PHE A 4 -0.21 1.44 2.64
N GLU A 5 0.59 0.40 2.95
CA GLU A 5 1.68 0.48 3.93
C GLU A 5 2.82 1.42 3.46
N ASP A 6 3.09 1.44 2.15
CA ASP A 6 4.19 2.18 1.53
C ASP A 6 3.76 3.01 0.31
N GLN A 7 2.45 3.10 0.04
CA GLN A 7 1.86 3.80 -1.11
C GLN A 7 2.40 3.30 -2.47
N ARG A 8 2.81 2.03 -2.55
CA ARG A 8 3.34 1.44 -3.78
C ARG A 8 2.22 1.01 -4.73
N LEU A 9 2.44 1.28 -6.01
CA LEU A 9 1.63 0.76 -7.10
C LEU A 9 2.41 -0.31 -7.87
N GLU A 10 1.71 -1.39 -8.20
CA GLU A 10 2.26 -2.47 -9.03
C GLU A 10 1.32 -2.74 -10.21
N LEU A 11 1.89 -3.04 -11.36
CA LEU A 11 1.15 -3.39 -12.58
C LEU A 11 1.70 -4.70 -13.12
N TYR A 12 0.82 -5.64 -13.40
CA TYR A 12 1.16 -6.95 -13.95
C TYR A 12 0.30 -7.23 -15.18
N ASP A 13 0.94 -7.78 -16.22
CA ASP A 13 0.24 -8.34 -17.36
C ASP A 13 0.02 -9.83 -17.11
N LEU A 14 -1.17 -10.21 -16.65
CA LEU A 14 -1.50 -11.60 -16.31
C LEU A 14 -1.55 -12.52 -17.53
N ALA A 15 -1.68 -11.99 -18.75
CA ALA A 15 -1.66 -12.80 -19.95
C ALA A 15 -0.23 -13.26 -20.29
N ALA A 16 0.76 -12.38 -20.07
CA ALA A 16 2.17 -12.66 -20.32
C ALA A 16 2.91 -13.21 -19.08
N ASP A 17 2.49 -12.83 -17.89
CA ASP A 17 3.08 -13.18 -16.59
C ASP A 17 1.98 -13.51 -15.57
N PRO A 18 1.38 -14.72 -15.65
CA PRO A 18 0.37 -15.16 -14.70
C PRO A 18 0.93 -15.29 -13.27
N SER A 19 2.25 -15.45 -13.13
CA SER A 19 2.95 -15.55 -11.85
C SER A 19 3.25 -14.20 -11.18
N GLN A 20 2.97 -13.07 -11.85
CA GLN A 20 3.17 -11.71 -11.33
C GLN A 20 4.62 -11.45 -10.84
N GLN A 21 5.61 -11.96 -11.57
CA GLN A 21 7.02 -11.76 -11.25
C GLN A 21 7.56 -10.41 -11.75
N LYS A 22 6.98 -9.84 -12.81
CA LYS A 22 7.47 -8.62 -13.46
C LYS A 22 6.54 -7.44 -13.22
N ASN A 23 6.93 -6.56 -12.30
CA ASN A 23 6.23 -5.31 -12.09
C ASN A 23 6.51 -4.32 -13.25
N LEU A 24 5.45 -3.92 -13.95
CA LEU A 24 5.47 -2.97 -15.06
C LEU A 24 5.10 -1.54 -14.64
N ALA A 25 4.87 -1.27 -13.35
CA ALA A 25 4.34 0.02 -12.91
C ALA A 25 5.19 1.22 -13.35
N SER A 26 6.51 1.10 -13.25
CA SER A 26 7.47 2.13 -13.67
C SER A 26 7.68 2.15 -15.19
N ALA A 27 7.45 1.04 -15.89
CA ALA A 27 7.60 0.93 -17.33
C ALA A 27 6.37 1.46 -18.10
N GLU A 28 5.18 1.31 -17.52
CA GLU A 28 3.90 1.79 -18.06
C GLU A 28 3.18 2.70 -17.05
N PRO A 29 3.72 3.89 -16.73
CA PRO A 29 3.17 4.76 -15.70
C PRO A 29 1.77 5.28 -16.04
N GLN A 30 1.52 5.58 -17.31
CA GLN A 30 0.20 6.05 -17.78
C GLN A 30 -0.89 4.98 -17.58
N ARG A 31 -0.59 3.72 -17.91
CA ARG A 31 -1.52 2.60 -17.74
C ARG A 31 -1.76 2.30 -16.27
N THR A 32 -0.71 2.36 -15.46
CA THR A 32 -0.78 2.23 -13.99
C THR A 32 -1.71 3.27 -13.39
N GLN A 33 -1.56 4.54 -13.76
CA GLN A 33 -2.41 5.64 -13.29
C GLN A 33 -3.86 5.48 -13.73
N LEU A 34 -4.10 5.09 -14.98
CA LEU A 34 -5.46 4.87 -15.50
C LEU A 34 -6.20 3.78 -14.73
N LEU A 35 -5.53 2.64 -14.49
CA LEU A 35 -6.11 1.52 -13.76
C LEU A 35 -6.26 1.82 -12.27
N HIS A 36 -5.31 2.54 -11.68
CA HIS A 36 -5.40 3.01 -10.30
C HIS A 36 -6.59 3.96 -10.12
N ALA A 37 -6.79 4.92 -11.03
CA ALA A 37 -7.95 5.82 -10.99
C ALA A 37 -9.29 5.04 -11.04
N ARG A 38 -9.39 4.00 -11.87
CA ARG A 38 -10.57 3.12 -11.92
C ARG A 38 -10.78 2.36 -10.61
N LEU A 39 -9.71 1.85 -10.00
CA LEU A 39 -9.76 1.18 -8.70
C LEU A 39 -10.23 2.12 -7.60
N VAL A 40 -9.72 3.35 -7.56
CA VAL A 40 -10.13 4.40 -6.62
C VAL A 40 -11.60 4.75 -6.80
N ALA A 41 -12.05 4.97 -8.04
CA ALA A 41 -13.44 5.28 -8.34
C ALA A 41 -14.39 4.15 -7.90
N TRP A 42 -14.03 2.90 -8.17
CA TRP A 42 -14.80 1.75 -7.70
C TRP A 42 -14.86 1.69 -6.18
N ARG A 43 -13.73 1.91 -5.49
CA ARG A 43 -13.66 1.95 -4.03
C ARG A 43 -14.58 3.01 -3.43
N GLN A 44 -14.62 4.20 -4.04
CA GLN A 44 -15.53 5.28 -3.65
C GLN A 44 -16.99 4.88 -3.87
N ALA A 45 -17.31 4.24 -5.01
CA ALA A 45 -18.67 3.83 -5.34
C ALA A 45 -19.27 2.84 -4.31
N ILE A 46 -18.44 1.94 -3.77
CA ILE A 46 -18.87 0.99 -2.74
C ILE A 46 -18.65 1.51 -1.31
N SER A 47 -18.17 2.74 -1.13
CA SER A 47 -17.79 3.31 0.17
C SER A 47 -16.87 2.39 0.99
N ALA A 48 -15.87 1.79 0.33
CA ALA A 48 -14.99 0.84 1.00
C ALA A 48 -14.16 1.52 2.09
N ARG A 49 -14.05 0.88 3.26
CA ARG A 49 -13.26 1.37 4.39
C ARG A 49 -11.77 1.34 4.04
N MET A 50 -11.07 2.44 4.32
CA MET A 50 -9.63 2.55 4.14
C MET A 50 -8.88 2.04 5.38
N PRO A 51 -7.70 1.43 5.21
CA PRO A 51 -6.85 1.07 6.33
C PRO A 51 -6.30 2.33 7.00
N GLU A 52 -6.22 2.30 8.32
CA GLU A 52 -5.58 3.35 9.12
C GLU A 52 -4.22 2.83 9.62
N PRO A 53 -3.19 3.70 9.72
CA PRO A 53 -1.92 3.30 10.29
C PRO A 53 -2.07 2.75 11.71
N ASN A 54 -1.47 1.59 11.98
CA ASN A 54 -1.46 1.04 13.32
C ASN A 54 -0.51 1.83 14.24
N MET A 55 -1.07 2.61 15.17
CA MET A 55 -0.33 3.46 16.11
C MET A 55 0.43 2.69 17.22
N ALA A 56 0.29 1.36 17.32
CA ALA A 56 0.96 0.55 18.34
C ALA A 56 2.50 0.44 18.17
N LYS A 57 3.09 0.97 17.09
CA LYS A 57 4.55 0.94 16.84
C LYS A 57 5.34 2.02 17.61
N GLY A 58 4.81 2.54 18.73
CA GLY A 58 5.36 3.67 19.48
C GLY A 58 6.21 3.38 20.73
N ASN A 59 6.08 2.21 21.39
CA ASN A 59 6.67 2.03 22.75
C ASN A 59 7.66 0.86 22.88
N ALA A 60 8.57 0.70 21.91
CA ALA A 60 9.65 -0.28 22.01
C ALA A 60 11.04 0.37 21.88
N LYS A 61 11.36 1.40 22.69
CA LYS A 61 12.76 1.75 22.99
C LYS A 61 12.95 2.61 24.25
N GLY A 62 13.32 1.94 25.35
CA GLY A 62 14.29 2.39 26.35
C GLY A 62 13.86 3.42 27.42
N LYS A 63 13.81 2.98 28.68
CA LYS A 63 14.63 3.54 29.78
C LYS A 63 14.56 2.65 31.01
N GLY A 64 15.69 2.02 31.34
CA GLY A 64 15.97 1.61 32.70
C GLY A 64 16.47 2.79 33.54
N LYS A 65 16.37 2.60 34.86
CA LYS A 65 16.92 3.34 36.01
C LYS A 65 16.17 4.56 36.58
N ALA A 66 15.81 4.36 37.86
CA ALA A 66 15.89 5.26 39.04
C ALA A 66 14.96 6.50 39.06
N ALA A 67 14.40 6.98 40.17
CA ALA A 67 14.35 6.64 41.60
C ALA A 67 13.28 7.57 42.22
N ASP A 68 12.94 7.32 43.50
CA ASP A 68 12.31 8.26 44.47
C ASP A 68 10.83 8.62 44.28
N GLU A 69 9.94 8.11 45.13
CA GLU A 69 9.54 8.72 46.42
C GLU A 69 8.70 7.75 47.27
#